data_AF-A0A8S2F1H8-F1
#
_entry.id   AF-A0A8S2F1H8-F1
#
_cell.length_a   1.000
_cell.length_b   1.000
_cell.length_c   1.000
_cell.angle_alpha   90.00
_cell.angle_beta   90.00
_cell.angle_gamma   90.00
#
_symmetry.space_group_name_H-M   'P 1'
#
loop_
_entity.id
_entity.type
_entity.pdbx_description
1 polymer ?
#
loop_
_entity_poly.entity_id
_entity_poly.type
_entity_poly.pdbx_seq_one_letter_code
_entity_poly.pdbx_strand_id
1 'polypeptide(L)'
;MASLKASQTRIPFLLHPTKGKIESTDEILTVATEFYTDLYSEKPVDCKVWSEFLTGLATLSHQNADNLEREITVIECYNALKEMTIGRSPRDDGITVEVWRAIFSIIGEYF
;
A
#
# COMPACT_ATOMS: atom_id res chain seq x y z
N MET A 1 12.54 20.43 -26.98
CA MET A 1 12.68 19.11 -26.33
C MET A 1 13.12 19.32 -24.89
N ALA A 2 12.17 19.35 -23.95
CA ALA A 2 12.46 19.53 -22.53
C ALA A 2 12.73 18.16 -21.90
N SER A 3 13.98 17.92 -21.49
CA SER A 3 14.37 16.74 -20.73
C SER A 3 13.80 16.85 -19.32
N LEU A 4 12.84 15.99 -18.97
CA LEU A 4 12.41 15.76 -17.60
C LEU A 4 13.60 15.20 -16.82
N LYS A 5 14.36 16.07 -16.14
CA LYS A 5 15.31 15.62 -15.12
C LYS A 5 14.46 15.16 -13.94
N ALA A 6 14.42 13.84 -13.72
CA ALA A 6 14.00 13.30 -12.44
C ALA A 6 14.77 14.05 -11.35
N SER A 7 14.05 14.77 -10.49
CA SER A 7 14.64 15.40 -9.32
C SER A 7 15.19 14.27 -8.47
N GLN A 8 16.50 14.04 -8.53
CA GLN A 8 17.19 13.19 -7.57
C GLN A 8 17.03 13.87 -6.22
N THR A 9 16.01 13.48 -5.46
CA THR A 9 15.91 13.77 -4.04
C THR A 9 17.09 13.09 -3.36
N ARG A 10 18.24 13.78 -3.38
CA ARG A 10 19.42 13.36 -2.66
C ARG A 10 19.08 13.43 -1.18
N ILE A 11 19.06 12.29 -0.51
CA ILE A 11 18.97 12.23 0.95
C ILE A 11 20.29 12.79 1.47
N PRO A 12 20.29 14.00 2.08
CA PRO A 12 21.53 14.66 2.43
C PRO A 12 22.17 14.05 3.68
N PHE A 13 21.35 13.46 4.56
CA PHE A 13 21.80 12.74 5.75
C PHE A 13 20.67 11.90 6.35
N LEU A 14 21.04 10.94 7.20
CA LEU A 14 20.13 10.24 8.12
C LEU A 14 20.45 10.61 9.56
N LEU A 15 19.45 10.52 10.44
CA LEU A 15 19.64 10.62 11.89
C LEU A 15 19.58 9.21 12.49
N HIS A 16 20.71 8.73 12.99
CA HIS A 16 20.81 7.44 13.67
C HIS A 16 20.70 7.63 15.19
N PRO A 17 19.87 6.85 15.91
CA PRO A 17 19.61 7.05 17.34
C PRO A 17 20.85 7.10 18.23
N THR A 18 21.90 6.37 17.87
CA THR A 18 23.15 6.28 18.66
C THR A 18 24.35 7.00 18.02
N LYS A 19 24.37 7.15 16.70
CA LYS A 19 25.51 7.71 15.95
C LYS A 19 25.31 9.17 15.56
N GLY A 20 24.11 9.71 15.74
CA GLY A 20 23.78 11.08 15.37
C GLY A 20 23.60 11.22 13.86
N LYS A 21 24.18 12.28 13.28
CA LYS A 21 24.00 12.62 11.86
C LYS A 21 24.96 11.80 10.98
N ILE A 22 24.40 11.12 9.98
CA ILE A 22 25.14 10.33 9.00
C ILE A 22 25.01 10.97 7.62
N GLU A 23 26.11 11.42 7.04
CA GLU A 23 26.14 12.15 5.75
C GLU A 23 26.79 11.35 4.62
N SER A 24 27.57 10.31 4.95
CA SER A 24 28.23 9.45 3.96
C SER A 24 27.21 8.60 3.23
N THR A 25 27.26 8.57 1.89
CA THR A 25 26.33 7.78 1.07
C THR A 25 26.39 6.28 1.38
N ASP A 26 27.58 5.72 1.56
CA ASP A 26 27.74 4.30 1.90
C ASP A 26 27.15 3.97 3.27
N GLU A 27 27.33 4.89 4.23
CA GLU A 27 26.81 4.72 5.58
C GLU A 27 25.29 4.91 5.63
N ILE A 28 24.75 5.85 4.83
CA ILE A 28 23.31 6.02 4.62
C ILE A 28 22.69 4.73 4.07
N LEU A 29 23.30 4.15 3.04
CA LEU A 29 22.83 2.90 2.43
C LEU A 29 22.90 1.73 3.41
N THR A 30 23.98 1.64 4.18
CA THR A 30 24.16 0.61 5.21
C THR A 30 23.06 0.71 6.26
N VAL A 31 22.84 1.89 6.84
CA VAL A 31 21.82 2.11 7.87
C VAL A 31 20.41 1.86 7.33
N ALA A 32 20.11 2.33 6.12
CA ALA A 32 18.82 2.10 5.50
C ALA A 32 18.58 0.59 5.26
N THR A 33 19.60 -0.12 4.77
CA THR A 33 19.53 -1.55 4.52
C THR A 33 19.32 -2.32 5.82
N GLU A 34 20.10 -2.04 6.87
CA GLU A 34 19.96 -2.66 8.19
C GLU A 34 18.57 -2.42 8.77
N PHE A 35 18.09 -1.17 8.73
CA PHE A 35 16.77 -0.82 9.23
C PHE A 35 15.65 -1.56 8.52
N TYR A 36 15.61 -1.51 7.18
CA TYR A 36 14.54 -2.18 6.44
C TYR A 36 14.67 -3.70 6.48
N THR A 37 15.89 -4.23 6.58
CA THR A 37 16.10 -5.67 6.83
C THR A 37 15.49 -6.04 8.17
N ASP A 38 15.76 -5.33 9.27
CA ASP A 38 15.13 -5.62 10.56
C ASP A 38 13.60 -5.45 10.52
N LEU A 39 13.12 -4.37 9.90
CA LEU A 39 11.69 -4.07 9.83
C LEU A 39 10.89 -5.15 9.10
N TYR A 40 11.45 -5.68 8.01
CA TYR A 40 10.79 -6.67 7.17
C TYR A 40 11.28 -8.11 7.41
N SER A 41 12.14 -8.33 8.40
CA SER A 41 12.54 -9.68 8.82
C SER A 41 11.45 -10.32 9.68
N GLU A 42 11.46 -11.66 9.70
CA GLU A 42 10.63 -12.43 10.62
C GLU A 42 11.00 -12.09 12.07
N LYS A 43 9.98 -11.82 12.89
CA LYS A 43 10.12 -11.62 14.34
C LYS A 43 9.32 -12.68 15.07
N PRO A 44 9.80 -13.18 16.22
CA PRO A 44 9.06 -14.16 16.99
C PRO A 44 7.71 -13.58 17.41
N VAL A 45 6.65 -14.33 17.12
CA VAL A 45 5.28 -13.98 17.45
C VAL A 45 4.85 -14.79 18.67
N ASP A 46 4.43 -14.11 19.74
CA ASP A 46 3.82 -14.79 20.88
C ASP A 46 2.36 -15.11 20.58
N CYS A 47 2.09 -16.34 20.14
CA CYS A 47 0.75 -16.81 19.82
C CYS A 47 -0.25 -16.66 20.98
N LYS A 48 0.21 -16.69 22.25
CA LYS A 48 -0.69 -16.48 23.40
C LYS A 48 -1.16 -15.05 23.47
N VAL A 49 -0.24 -14.09 23.39
CA VAL A 49 -0.58 -12.65 23.39
C VAL A 49 -1.52 -12.32 22.23
N TRP A 50 -1.27 -12.88 21.04
CA TRP A 50 -2.15 -12.72 19.89
C TRP A 50 -3.52 -13.35 20.12
N SER A 51 -3.58 -14.56 20.69
CA SER A 51 -4.86 -15.20 20.98
C SER A 51 -5.67 -14.38 21.99
N GLU A 52 -5.04 -13.85 23.04
CA GLU A 52 -5.68 -12.99 24.03
C GLU A 52 -6.16 -11.68 23.39
N PHE A 53 -5.34 -11.05 22.56
CA PHE A 53 -5.69 -9.81 21.87
C PHE A 53 -6.84 -9.97 20.86
N LEU A 54 -6.86 -11.09 20.13
CA LEU A 54 -7.90 -11.40 19.15
C LEU A 54 -9.17 -11.98 19.80
N THR A 55 -9.12 -12.34 21.09
CA THR A 55 -10.29 -12.85 21.80
C THR A 55 -11.34 -11.76 21.98
N GLY A 56 -12.58 -12.05 21.62
CA GLY A 56 -13.71 -11.13 21.79
C GLY A 56 -13.85 -10.08 20.68
N LEU A 57 -13.05 -10.17 19.61
CA LEU A 57 -13.32 -9.40 18.39
C LEU A 57 -14.67 -9.82 17.80
N ALA A 58 -15.40 -8.82 17.30
CA ALA A 58 -16.67 -9.07 16.64
C ALA A 58 -16.43 -9.94 15.39
N THR A 59 -17.03 -11.12 15.38
CA THR A 59 -17.03 -11.98 14.20
C THR A 59 -18.19 -11.60 13.28
N LEU A 60 -17.98 -11.77 11.99
CA LEU A 60 -19.05 -11.60 11.01
C LEU A 60 -20.09 -12.71 11.20
N SER A 61 -21.36 -12.40 10.91
CA SER A 61 -22.34 -13.46 10.70
C SER A 61 -21.93 -14.32 9.50
N HIS A 62 -22.32 -15.61 9.50
CA HIS A 62 -22.06 -16.50 8.37
C HIS A 62 -22.48 -15.88 7.03
N GLN A 63 -23.67 -15.28 6.99
CA GLN A 63 -24.16 -14.58 5.80
C GLN A 63 -23.23 -13.45 5.33
N ASN A 64 -22.69 -12.65 6.24
CA ASN A 64 -21.78 -11.56 5.88
C ASN A 64 -20.41 -12.09 5.44
N ALA A 65 -19.94 -13.18 6.04
CA ALA A 65 -18.72 -13.85 5.61
C ALA A 65 -18.89 -14.39 4.19
N ASP A 66 -19.95 -15.15 3.93
CA ASP A 66 -20.27 -15.70 2.61
C ASP A 66 -20.40 -14.59 1.55
N ASN A 67 -21.02 -13.46 1.92
CA ASN A 67 -21.15 -12.29 1.06
C ASN A 67 -19.83 -11.59 0.72
N LEU A 68 -18.78 -11.74 1.54
CA LEU A 68 -17.45 -11.18 1.28
C LEU A 68 -16.53 -12.17 0.56
N GLU A 69 -16.82 -13.47 0.63
CA GLU A 69 -16.07 -14.52 -0.06
C GLU A 69 -16.51 -14.73 -1.51
N ARG A 70 -17.67 -14.18 -1.91
CA ARG A 70 -18.12 -14.23 -3.31
C ARG A 70 -17.23 -13.39 -4.24
N GLU A 71 -17.36 -13.67 -5.52
CA GLU A 71 -16.72 -12.86 -6.57
C GLU A 71 -17.20 -11.40 -6.54
N ILE A 72 -16.26 -10.49 -6.77
CA ILE A 72 -16.53 -9.06 -6.89
C ILE A 72 -17.31 -8.83 -8.18
N THR A 73 -18.45 -8.15 -8.09
CA THR A 73 -19.28 -7.87 -9.25
C THR A 73 -18.82 -6.61 -9.99
N VAL A 74 -19.09 -6.54 -11.28
CA VAL A 74 -18.84 -5.34 -12.12
C VAL A 74 -19.52 -4.09 -11.53
N ILE A 75 -20.71 -4.25 -10.94
CA ILE A 75 -21.46 -3.15 -10.32
C ILE A 75 -20.71 -2.60 -9.10
N GLU A 76 -20.11 -3.47 -8.28
CA GLU A 76 -19.30 -3.06 -7.13
C GLU A 76 -18.05 -2.31 -7.58
N CYS A 77 -17.36 -2.80 -8.61
CA CYS A 77 -16.23 -2.10 -9.21
C CYS A 77 -16.63 -0.71 -9.73
N TYR A 78 -17.78 -0.63 -10.42
CA TYR A 78 -18.29 0.64 -10.94
C TYR A 78 -18.63 1.63 -9.81
N ASN A 79 -19.26 1.16 -8.73
CA ASN A 79 -19.55 1.99 -7.57
C ASN A 79 -18.27 2.44 -6.85
N ALA A 80 -17.28 1.55 -6.69
CA ALA A 80 -15.99 1.90 -6.12
C ALA A 80 -15.28 3.00 -6.92
N LEU A 81 -15.28 2.89 -8.26
CA LEU A 81 -14.72 3.91 -9.14
C LEU A 81 -15.42 5.27 -9.00
N LYS A 82 -16.75 5.28 -8.75
CA LYS A 82 -17.52 6.52 -8.51
C LYS A 82 -17.21 7.20 -7.17
N GLU A 83 -16.87 6.43 -6.15
CA GLU A 83 -16.55 6.98 -4.81
C GLU A 83 -15.08 7.43 -4.70
N MET A 84 -14.21 6.98 -5.60
CA MET A 84 -12.80 7.39 -5.60
C MET A 84 -12.59 8.89 -5.85
N THR A 85 -11.61 9.49 -5.18
CA THR A 85 -11.28 10.91 -5.35
C THR A 85 -10.62 11.18 -6.71
N ILE A 86 -11.03 12.26 -7.37
CA ILE A 86 -10.43 12.80 -8.60
C ILE A 86 -8.91 13.01 -8.41
N GLY A 87 -8.13 12.70 -9.44
CA GLY A 87 -6.67 12.80 -9.43
C GLY A 87 -5.95 11.68 -8.68
N ARG A 88 -6.67 10.68 -8.16
CA ARG A 88 -6.08 9.41 -7.69
C ARG A 88 -6.02 8.41 -8.82
N SER A 89 -5.12 7.43 -8.68
CA SER A 89 -5.09 6.25 -9.52
C SER A 89 -5.44 5.02 -8.68
N PRO A 90 -6.28 4.09 -9.19
CA PRO A 90 -6.50 2.79 -8.56
C PRO A 90 -5.23 1.93 -8.48
N ARG A 91 -4.22 2.23 -9.31
CA ARG A 91 -2.99 1.46 -9.44
C ARG A 91 -1.77 2.37 -9.59
N ASP A 92 -0.58 1.82 -9.47
CA ASP A 92 0.67 2.57 -9.74
C ASP A 92 0.96 2.74 -11.24
N ASP A 93 -0.03 2.50 -12.11
CA ASP A 93 0.10 2.65 -13.57
C ASP A 93 -0.02 4.11 -14.04
N GLY A 94 -0.41 5.02 -13.14
CA GLY A 94 -0.60 6.44 -13.43
C GLY A 94 -1.90 6.74 -14.20
N ILE A 95 -2.77 5.75 -14.42
CA ILE A 95 -4.07 5.94 -15.05
C ILE A 95 -5.03 6.46 -14.00
N THR A 96 -5.50 7.69 -14.17
CA THR A 96 -6.33 8.35 -13.17
C THR A 96 -7.76 7.80 -13.17
N VAL A 97 -8.47 8.00 -12.06
CA VAL A 97 -9.86 7.54 -11.90
C VAL A 97 -10.79 8.06 -12.99
N GLU A 98 -10.53 9.24 -13.57
CA GLU A 98 -11.35 9.82 -14.63
C GLU A 98 -11.30 9.00 -15.92
N VAL A 99 -10.11 8.48 -16.26
CA VAL A 99 -9.95 7.58 -17.40
C VAL A 99 -10.72 6.29 -17.15
N TRP A 100 -10.55 5.69 -15.96
CA TRP A 100 -11.31 4.50 -15.58
C TRP A 100 -12.82 4.74 -15.63
N ARG A 101 -13.33 5.83 -15.07
CA ARG A 101 -14.76 6.18 -15.15
C ARG A 101 -15.28 6.34 -16.57
N ALA A 102 -14.45 6.85 -17.48
CA ALA A 102 -14.83 7.05 -18.88
C ALA A 102 -14.90 5.73 -19.66
N ILE A 103 -14.01 4.78 -19.36
CA ILE A 103 -13.88 3.54 -20.16
C ILE A 103 -14.51 2.31 -19.50
N PHE A 104 -14.71 2.31 -18.17
CA PHE A 104 -15.15 1.12 -17.44
C PHE A 104 -16.56 0.66 -17.84
N SER A 105 -17.43 1.56 -18.32
CA SER A 105 -18.72 1.18 -18.91
C SER A 105 -18.60 0.36 -20.19
N ILE A 106 -17.44 0.40 -20.86
CA ILE A 106 -17.17 -0.31 -22.11
C ILE A 106 -16.39 -1.59 -21.83
N ILE A 107 -15.38 -1.53 -20.96
CA ILE A 107 -14.45 -2.64 -20.72
C ILE A 107 -14.79 -3.49 -19.49
N GLY A 108 -15.65 -3.00 -18.60
CA GLY A 108 -15.91 -3.62 -17.30
C GLY A 108 -16.52 -5.02 -17.37
N GLU A 109 -17.21 -5.36 -18.46
CA GLU A 109 -17.79 -6.71 -18.67
C GLU A 109 -16.75 -7.76 -19.10
N TYR A 110 -15.53 -7.34 -19.45
CA TYR A 110 -14.43 -8.21 -19.86
C TYR A 110 -13.44 -8.53 -18.72
N PHE A 111 -13.73 -8.05 -17.51
CA PHE A 111 -12.99 -8.32 -16.27
C PHE A 111 -13.83 -9.22 -15.36
#